data_AF-A0A218P7D4-F1
#
_entry.id   AF-A0A218P7D4-F1
#
_cell.length_a   1.000
_cell.length_b   1.000
_cell.length_c   1.000
_cell.angle_alpha   90.00
_cell.angle_beta   90.00
_cell.angle_gamma   90.00
#
_symmetry.space_group_name_H-M   'P 1'
#
loop_
_entity.id
_entity.type
_entity.pdbx_description
1 polymer ?
#
loop_
_entity_poly.entity_id
_entity_poly.type
_entity_poly.pdbx_seq_one_letter_code
_entity_poly.pdbx_strand_id
1 'polypeptide(L)'
;MSKWLVPAVSIGLFLAFSYIAWGVESLISAVILSVILLLSTSSPGRAGIIFYFFIGFLAGFVVAIVIGVKTNATGWESAVLLTLPFIGALVALLYGRRSDYMSWPVFGFRYKR
;
A
#
# COMPACT_ATOMS: atom_id res chain seq x y z
N MET A 1 20.02 5.99 4.89
CA MET A 1 18.78 6.31 4.14
C MET A 1 17.95 7.26 5.00
N SER A 2 17.44 8.37 4.44
CA SER A 2 16.57 9.28 5.19
C SER A 2 15.33 8.52 5.66
N LYS A 3 14.99 8.61 6.95
CA LYS A 3 13.82 7.95 7.58
C LYS A 3 12.48 8.28 6.90
N TRP A 4 12.46 9.34 6.09
CA TRP A 4 11.30 9.82 5.35
C TRP A 4 11.21 9.31 3.91
N LEU A 5 12.29 8.73 3.38
CA LEU A 5 12.39 8.37 1.97
C LEU A 5 11.44 7.22 1.63
N VAL A 6 11.37 6.20 2.48
CA VAL A 6 10.49 5.03 2.27
C VAL A 6 9.00 5.42 2.36
N PRO A 7 8.54 6.14 3.41
CA PRO A 7 7.18 6.67 3.44
C PRO A 7 6.81 7.54 2.23
N ALA A 8 7.70 8.45 1.84
CA ALA A 8 7.46 9.37 0.73
C ALA A 8 7.33 8.63 -0.60
N VAL A 9 8.19 7.63 -0.86
CA VAL A 9 8.13 6.80 -2.06
C VAL A 9 6.84 5.97 -2.08
N SER A 10 6.47 5.35 -0.97
CA SER A 10 5.24 4.55 -0.89
C SER A 10 3.98 5.39 -1.13
N ILE A 11 3.93 6.60 -0.58
CA ILE A 11 2.81 7.53 -0.80
C ILE A 11 2.79 8.06 -2.22
N GLY A 12 3.93 8.45 -2.77
CA GLY A 12 4.02 8.89 -4.16
C GLY A 12 3.54 7.80 -5.13
N LEU A 13 3.93 6.55 -4.89
CA LEU A 13 3.43 5.41 -5.65
C LEU A 13 1.92 5.24 -5.48
N PHE A 14 1.41 5.25 -4.26
CA PHE A 14 -0.03 5.09 -4.02
C PHE A 14 -0.87 6.17 -4.71
N LEU A 15 -0.47 7.43 -4.62
CA LEU A 15 -1.16 8.54 -5.29
C LEU A 15 -1.11 8.42 -6.81
N ALA A 16 0.04 8.07 -7.38
CA ALA A 16 0.17 7.82 -8.81
C ALA A 16 -0.72 6.65 -9.26
N PHE A 17 -0.79 5.58 -8.47
CA PHE A 17 -1.63 4.42 -8.75
C PHE A 17 -3.12 4.73 -8.64
N SER A 18 -3.55 5.43 -7.59
CA SER A 18 -4.95 5.85 -7.45
C SER A 18 -5.40 6.70 -8.62
N TYR A 19 -4.52 7.61 -9.08
CA TYR A 19 -4.79 8.42 -10.28
C TYR A 19 -4.94 7.57 -11.56
N ILE A 20 -4.04 6.60 -11.78
CA ILE A 20 -4.10 5.74 -12.98
C ILE A 20 -5.32 4.81 -12.97
N ALA A 21 -5.69 4.29 -11.79
CA ALA A 21 -6.75 3.29 -11.63
C ALA A 21 -8.16 3.91 -11.61
N TRP A 22 -8.31 5.06 -10.97
CA TRP A 22 -9.62 5.62 -10.65
C TRP A 22 -9.72 7.12 -10.94
N GLY A 23 -8.73 7.69 -11.63
CA GLY A 23 -8.74 9.09 -12.06
C GLY A 23 -8.74 10.07 -10.88
N VAL A 24 -9.15 11.30 -11.19
CA VAL A 24 -9.11 12.45 -10.27
C VAL A 24 -10.08 12.30 -9.09
N GLU A 25 -11.21 11.62 -9.28
CA GLU A 25 -12.26 11.51 -8.25
C GLU A 25 -11.80 10.71 -7.02
N SER A 26 -10.91 9.73 -7.21
CA SER A 26 -10.35 8.93 -6.12
C SER A 26 -9.17 9.59 -5.39
N LEU A 27 -8.61 10.65 -5.98
CA LEU A 27 -7.36 11.26 -5.56
C LEU A 27 -7.51 11.92 -4.19
N ILE A 28 -8.68 12.50 -3.90
CA ILE A 28 -9.00 13.09 -2.58
C ILE A 28 -8.95 12.01 -1.49
N SER A 29 -9.64 10.89 -1.71
CA SER A 29 -9.65 9.75 -0.79
C SER A 29 -8.26 9.15 -0.62
N ALA A 30 -7.48 9.06 -1.71
CA ALA A 30 -6.11 8.57 -1.68
C ALA A 30 -5.15 9.51 -0.92
N VAL A 31 -5.32 10.83 -1.06
CA VAL A 31 -4.56 11.83 -0.30
C VAL A 31 -4.90 11.76 1.18
N ILE A 32 -6.18 11.65 1.54
CA ILE A 32 -6.61 11.50 2.94
C ILE A 32 -6.01 10.23 3.56
N LEU A 33 -6.09 9.09 2.86
CA LEU A 33 -5.45 7.85 3.30
C LEU A 33 -3.94 8.05 3.47
N SER A 34 -3.29 8.67 2.49
CA SER A 34 -1.85 8.92 2.50
C SER A 34 -1.41 9.78 3.68
N VAL A 35 -2.19 10.81 4.03
CA VAL A 35 -1.91 11.70 5.17
C VAL A 35 -2.07 10.94 6.50
N ILE A 36 -3.16 10.18 6.66
CA ILE A 36 -3.38 9.34 7.86
C ILE A 36 -2.25 8.31 8.01
N LEU A 37 -1.79 7.74 6.89
CA LEU A 37 -0.68 6.80 6.85
C LEU A 37 0.64 7.49 7.18
N LEU A 38 0.92 8.67 6.63
CA LEU A 38 2.16 9.42 6.89
C LEU A 38 2.27 9.84 8.37
N LEU A 39 1.18 10.29 8.98
CA LEU A 39 1.12 10.60 10.42
C LEU A 39 1.41 9.36 11.29
N SER A 40 1.03 8.17 10.79
CA SER A 40 1.23 6.91 11.48
C SER A 40 2.68 6.40 11.39
N THR A 41 3.53 6.91 10.48
CA THR A 41 4.96 6.52 10.34
C THR A 41 5.88 7.04 11.45
N SER A 42 5.36 7.83 12.39
CA SER A 42 6.09 8.37 13.54
C SER A 42 6.60 7.31 14.53
N SER A 43 6.16 6.05 14.42
CA SER A 43 6.74 4.92 15.15
C SER A 43 7.25 3.82 14.21
N PRO A 44 8.39 3.17 14.50
CA PRO A 44 9.00 2.15 13.64
C PRO A 44 8.07 0.96 13.36
N GLY A 45 7.32 0.51 14.39
CA GLY A 45 6.36 -0.57 14.25
C GLY A 45 5.19 -0.21 13.32
N ARG A 46 4.71 1.03 13.38
CA ARG A 46 3.66 1.51 12.47
C ARG A 46 4.18 1.75 11.05
N ALA A 47 5.43 2.23 10.90
CA ALA A 47 6.07 2.39 9.60
C ALA A 47 6.19 1.04 8.85
N GLY A 48 6.54 -0.04 9.56
CA GLY A 48 6.54 -1.39 8.99
C GLY A 48 5.15 -1.86 8.56
N ILE A 49 4.13 -1.66 9.41
CA ILE A 49 2.72 -1.97 9.08
C ILE A 49 2.29 -1.28 7.78
N ILE A 50 2.59 0.00 7.63
CA ILE A 50 2.23 0.81 6.46
C ILE A 50 2.91 0.30 5.19
N PHE A 51 4.18 -0.06 5.31
CA PHE A 51 4.93 -0.57 4.18
C PHE A 51 4.40 -1.93 3.69
N TYR A 52 4.05 -2.83 4.61
CA TYR A 52 3.36 -4.07 4.27
C TYR A 52 1.99 -3.83 3.64
N PHE A 53 1.22 -2.86 4.15
CA PHE A 53 -0.05 -2.46 3.55
C PHE A 53 0.13 -2.05 2.08
N PHE A 54 1.12 -1.20 1.77
CA PHE A 54 1.38 -0.76 0.39
C PHE A 54 1.86 -1.87 -0.53
N ILE A 55 2.75 -2.76 -0.06
CA ILE A 55 3.16 -3.93 -0.85
C ILE A 55 1.96 -4.80 -1.18
N GLY A 56 1.12 -5.09 -0.18
CA GLY A 56 -0.07 -5.90 -0.39
C GLY A 56 -1.07 -5.23 -1.32
N PHE A 57 -1.26 -3.92 -1.18
CA PHE A 57 -2.12 -3.14 -2.05
C PHE A 57 -1.66 -3.22 -3.50
N LEU A 58 -0.36 -3.00 -3.74
CA LEU A 58 0.23 -3.08 -5.06
C LEU A 58 0.16 -4.49 -5.63
N ALA A 59 0.42 -5.52 -4.81
CA ALA A 59 0.32 -6.91 -5.22
C ALA A 59 -1.10 -7.28 -5.64
N GLY A 60 -2.11 -6.90 -4.85
CA GLY A 60 -3.52 -7.12 -5.19
C GLY A 60 -3.91 -6.41 -6.49
N PHE A 61 -3.41 -5.20 -6.71
CA PHE A 61 -3.62 -4.46 -7.94
C PHE A 61 -2.97 -5.12 -9.17
N VAL A 62 -1.73 -5.58 -9.04
CA VAL A 62 -1.04 -6.33 -10.10
C VAL A 62 -1.79 -7.60 -10.44
N VAL A 63 -2.31 -8.33 -9.44
CA VAL A 63 -3.14 -9.51 -9.66
C VAL A 63 -4.39 -9.14 -10.46
N ALA A 64 -5.06 -8.03 -10.14
CA ALA A 64 -6.23 -7.57 -10.90
C ALA A 64 -5.89 -7.32 -12.39
N ILE A 65 -4.75 -6.70 -12.68
CA ILE A 65 -4.29 -6.51 -14.06
C ILE A 65 -3.98 -7.85 -14.74
N VAL A 66 -3.31 -8.77 -14.05
CA VAL A 66 -2.93 -10.10 -14.60
C VAL A 66 -4.15 -10.94 -14.95
N ILE A 67 -5.24 -10.83 -14.18
CA ILE A 67 -6.51 -11.52 -14.50
C ILE A 67 -7.34 -10.80 -15.59
N GLY A 68 -6.77 -9.78 -16.24
CA GLY A 68 -7.34 -9.14 -17.43
C GLY A 68 -8.24 -7.93 -17.14
N VAL A 69 -8.31 -7.47 -15.89
CA VAL A 69 -9.14 -6.32 -15.52
C VAL A 69 -8.50 -5.04 -16.06
N LYS A 70 -9.22 -4.35 -16.94
CA LYS A 70 -8.78 -3.07 -17.50
C LYS A 70 -8.99 -1.95 -16.49
N THR A 71 -8.08 -0.99 -16.44
CA THR A 71 -8.18 0.19 -15.56
C THR A 71 -9.43 1.04 -15.81
N ASN A 72 -10.04 0.95 -17.00
CA ASN A 72 -11.27 1.64 -17.37
C ASN A 72 -12.50 0.70 -17.39
N ALA A 73 -12.45 -0.35 -16.58
CA ALA A 73 -13.49 -1.37 -16.48
C ALA A 73 -14.82 -0.81 -15.94
N THR A 74 -15.93 -1.38 -16.43
CA THR A 74 -17.28 -1.14 -15.91
C THR A 74 -17.90 -2.45 -15.40
N GLY A 75 -18.85 -2.35 -14.47
CA GLY A 75 -19.54 -3.52 -13.94
C GLY A 75 -18.69 -4.35 -12.96
N TRP A 76 -18.63 -5.67 -13.15
CA TRP A 76 -17.96 -6.59 -12.21
C TRP A 76 -16.44 -6.37 -12.17
N GLU A 77 -15.83 -6.02 -13.30
CA GLU A 77 -14.39 -5.78 -13.41
C GLU A 77 -13.96 -4.56 -12.58
N SER A 78 -14.79 -3.51 -12.47
CA SER A 78 -14.47 -2.34 -11.64
C SER A 78 -14.50 -2.67 -10.14
N ALA A 79 -15.42 -3.53 -9.72
CA ALA A 79 -15.49 -4.02 -8.35
C ALA A 79 -14.24 -4.84 -8.00
N VAL A 80 -13.76 -5.66 -8.94
CA VAL A 80 -12.52 -6.45 -8.81
C VAL A 80 -11.30 -5.53 -8.72
N LEU A 81 -11.24 -4.48 -9.54
CA LEU A 81 -10.18 -3.46 -9.53
C LEU A 81 -10.14 -2.69 -8.21
N LEU A 82 -11.29 -2.45 -7.60
CA LEU A 82 -11.41 -1.83 -6.28
C LEU A 82 -11.06 -2.79 -5.14
N THR A 83 -11.55 -4.03 -5.16
CA THR A 83 -11.48 -4.93 -4.00
C THR A 83 -10.16 -5.67 -3.87
N LEU A 84 -9.58 -6.16 -4.98
CA LEU A 84 -8.33 -6.95 -4.91
C LEU A 84 -7.15 -6.19 -4.28
N PRO A 85 -6.91 -4.90 -4.56
CA PRO A 85 -5.88 -4.14 -3.88
C PRO A 85 -6.06 -4.15 -2.36
N PHE A 86 -7.28 -3.92 -1.86
CA PHE A 86 -7.52 -3.95 -0.42
C PHE A 86 -7.41 -5.35 0.18
N ILE A 87 -7.82 -6.39 -0.54
CA ILE A 87 -7.60 -7.79 -0.13
C ILE A 87 -6.10 -8.07 -0.02
N GLY A 88 -5.32 -7.71 -1.03
CA GLY A 88 -3.87 -7.86 -1.01
C GLY A 88 -3.22 -7.11 0.15
N ALA A 89 -3.68 -5.88 0.43
CA ALA A 89 -3.22 -5.07 1.55
C ALA A 89 -3.52 -5.75 2.90
N LEU A 90 -4.73 -6.29 3.07
CA LEU A 90 -5.14 -7.05 4.26
C LEU A 90 -4.30 -8.31 4.45
N VAL A 91 -4.07 -9.06 3.38
CA VAL A 91 -3.23 -10.26 3.39
C VAL A 91 -1.81 -9.90 3.82
N ALA A 92 -1.20 -8.89 3.20
CA ALA A 92 0.15 -8.47 3.55
C ALA A 92 0.25 -7.95 4.99
N LEU A 93 -0.79 -7.28 5.50
CA LEU A 93 -0.87 -6.88 6.90
C LEU A 93 -0.94 -8.09 7.85
N LEU A 94 -1.75 -9.10 7.54
CA LEU A 94 -1.88 -10.33 8.34
C LEU A 94 -0.57 -11.12 8.37
N TYR A 95 0.10 -11.24 7.22
CA TYR A 95 1.40 -11.91 7.13
C TYR A 95 2.50 -11.10 7.82
N GLY A 96 2.54 -9.79 7.61
CA GLY A 96 3.48 -8.89 8.31
C GLY A 96 3.32 -8.92 9.84
N ARG A 97 2.12 -9.22 10.34
CA ARG A 97 1.88 -9.37 11.79
C ARG A 97 2.55 -10.61 12.37
N ARG A 98 2.70 -11.65 11.55
CA ARG A 98 3.40 -12.90 11.91
C ARG A 98 4.91 -12.79 11.69
N SER A 99 5.35 -12.06 10.66
CA SER A 99 6.75 -11.77 10.40
C SER A 99 7.10 -10.40 10.97
N ASP A 100 7.38 -10.35 12.28
CA ASP A 100 7.81 -9.17 13.06
C ASP A 100 8.15 -7.96 12.17
N TYR A 101 7.27 -6.94 12.11
CA TYR A 101 7.32 -5.84 11.14
C TYR A 101 8.67 -5.09 11.10
N MET A 102 9.51 -5.31 12.11
CA MET A 102 10.87 -4.80 12.27
C MET A 102 11.94 -5.56 11.47
N SER A 103 11.65 -6.74 10.94
CA SER A 103 12.63 -7.65 10.30
C SER A 103 13.09 -7.20 8.90
N TRP A 104 12.44 -6.20 8.31
CA TRP A 104 12.78 -5.75 6.96
C TRP A 104 14.07 -4.91 6.94
N PRO A 105 15.08 -5.28 6.12
CA PRO A 105 16.38 -4.60 6.09
C PRO A 105 16.27 -3.14 5.62
N VAL A 106 15.19 -2.79 4.92
CA VAL A 106 14.89 -1.43 4.44
C VAL A 106 14.70 -0.43 5.59
N PHE A 107 14.27 -0.89 6.76
CA PHE A 107 14.08 -0.02 7.92
C PHE A 107 15.34 0.12 8.80
N GLY A 108 16.43 -0.58 8.47
CA GLY A 108 17.71 -0.45 9.20
C GLY A 108 17.66 -0.83 10.68
N PHE A 109 16.54 -1.34 11.19
CA PHE A 109 16.38 -1.69 12.60
C PHE A 109 16.80 -3.13 12.85
N ARG A 110 18.12 -3.37 12.84
CA ARG A 110 18.68 -4.50 13.57
C ARG A 110 18.56 -4.20 15.07
N TYR A 111 17.40 -4.45 15.66
CA TYR A 111 17.34 -4.67 17.10
C TYR A 111 17.53 -6.16 17.35
N LYS A 112 18.78 -6.51 17.68
CA LYS A 112 19.08 -7.74 18.43
C LYS A 112 18.20 -7.69 19.69
N ARG A 113 17.37 -8.71 19.90
CA ARG A 113 17.00 -9.08 21.27
C ARG A 113 18.24 -9.60 21.97
#